data_AF-A0A2V6WY65-F1
#
_entry.id   AF-A0A2V6WY65-F1
#
_cell.length_a   1.000
_cell.length_b   1.000
_cell.length_c   1.000
_cell.angle_alpha   90.00
_cell.angle_beta   90.00
_cell.angle_gamma   90.00
#
_symmetry.space_group_name_H-M   'P 1'
#
loop_
_entity.id
_entity.type
_entity.pdbx_description
1 polymer ?
#
loop_
_entity_poly.entity_id
_entity_poly.type
_entity_poly.pdbx_seq_one_letter_code
_entity_poly.pdbx_strand_id
1 'polypeptide(L)' 'FVAAAQPRWVEVIGDFNVRGGIKSEIRATYGKRPTAP' A
#
# COMPACT_ATOMS: atom_id res chain seq x y z
N PHE A 1 1.07 8.73 6.67
CA PHE A 1 0.03 9.11 5.70
C PHE A 1 -1.38 9.03 6.29
N VAL A 2 -1.86 7.86 6.75
CA VAL A 2 -3.22 7.70 7.32
C VAL A 2 -3.57 8.76 8.37
N ALA A 3 -2.72 8.96 9.38
CA ALA A 3 -2.96 9.94 10.44
C ALA A 3 -3.05 11.39 9.94
N ALA A 4 -2.36 11.73 8.84
CA ALA A 4 -2.30 13.09 8.32
C ALA A 4 -3.39 13.41 7.29
N ALA A 5 -3.68 12.46 6.39
CA ALA A 5 -4.61 12.66 5.28
C ALA A 5 -6.02 12.12 5.53
N GLN A 6 -6.19 11.29 6.57
CA GLN A 6 -7.45 10.63 6.94
C GLN A 6 -8.25 10.08 5.72
N PRO A 7 -7.62 9.30 4.83
CA PRO A 7 -8.29 8.87 3.60
C PRO A 7 -9.41 7.87 3.92
N ARG A 8 -10.49 7.90 3.13
CA ARG A 8 -11.54 6.86 3.19
C ARG A 8 -11.01 5.48 2.79
N TRP A 9 -10.05 5.48 1.87
CA TRP A 9 -9.31 4.30 1.47
C TRP A 9 -7.94 4.69 0.91
N VAL A 10 -6.92 3.86 1.16
CA VAL A 10 -5.60 3.98 0.52
C VAL A 10 -4.93 2.61 0.38
N GLU A 11 -4.17 2.43 -0.69
CA GLU A 11 -3.20 1.36 -0.85
C GLU A 11 -1.80 1.97 -0.98
N VAL A 12 -0.85 1.40 -0.24
CA VAL A 12 0.56 1.75 -0.32
C VAL A 12 1.29 0.53 -0.86
N ILE A 13 2.01 0.73 -1.96
CA ILE A 13 2.86 -0.28 -2.58
C ILE A 13 4.31 0.15 -2.33
N GLY A 14 5.02 -0.63 -1.52
CA GLY A 14 6.45 -0.52 -1.34
C GLY A 14 7.16 -1.50 -2.26
N ASP A 15 7.75 -0.98 -3.33
CA ASP A 15 8.59 -1.76 -4.24
C ASP A 15 10.06 -1.64 -3.79
N PHE A 16 10.61 -2.73 -3.26
CA PHE A 16 11.98 -2.75 -2.74
C PHE A 16 12.94 -3.41 -3.73
N ASN A 17 14.16 -2.88 -3.82
CA ASN A 17 15.21 -3.47 -4.63
C ASN A 17 15.62 -4.87 -4.15
N VAL A 18 16.15 -5.67 -5.05
CA VAL A 18 16.61 -7.03 -4.76
C VAL A 18 17.76 -7.00 -3.74
N ARG A 19 17.69 -7.88 -2.73
CA ARG A 19 18.80 -8.17 -1.81
C ARG A 19 18.90 -9.66 -1.56
N GLY A 20 20.11 -10.22 -1.63
CA GLY A 20 20.33 -11.65 -1.50
C GLY A 20 19.60 -12.50 -2.55
N GLY A 21 19.34 -11.95 -3.74
CA GLY A 21 18.59 -12.61 -4.81
C GLY A 21 17.06 -12.59 -4.63
N ILE A 22 16.54 -11.94 -3.59
CA ILE A 22 15.10 -11.88 -3.32
C ILE A 22 14.57 -10.47 -3.60
N LYS A 23 13.45 -10.41 -4.34
CA LYS A 23 12.64 -9.20 -4.55
C LYS A 23 11.49 -9.18 -3.54
N SER A 24 11.22 -8.02 -2.95
CA SER A 24 10.06 -7.85 -2.07
C SER A 24 9.20 -6.68 -2.56
N GLU A 25 7.92 -6.98 -2.74
CA GLU A 25 6.87 -5.98 -2.94
C GLU A 25 5.91 -6.09 -1.76
N ILE A 26 5.70 -4.98 -1.06
CA ILE A 26 4.85 -4.93 0.13
C ILE A 26 3.59 -4.13 -0.20
N ARG A 27 2.43 -4.71 0.06
CA ARG A 27 1.13 -4.06 -0.09
C ARG A 27 0.51 -3.88 1.28
N ALA A 28 0.15 -2.63 1.59
CA ALA A 28 -0.60 -2.27 2.77
C ALA A 28 -1.85 -1.51 2.37
N THR A 29 -2.99 -1.85 2.97
CA THR A 29 -4.27 -1.21 2.69
C THR A 29 -4.87 -0.63 3.98
N TYR A 30 -5.57 0.49 3.86
CA TYR A 30 -6.36 1.09 4.93
C TYR A 30 -7.73 1.47 4.41
N GLY A 31 -8.77 1.22 5.22
CA GLY A 31 -10.17 1.45 4.86
C GLY A 31 -10.73 0.41 3.88
N LYS A 32 -11.95 0.62 3.43
CA LYS A 32 -12.62 -0.27 2.47
C LYS A 32 -12.39 0.24 1.05
N ARG A 33 -11.78 -0.59 0.20
CA ARG A 33 -11.61 -0.25 -1.23
C ARG A 33 -12.98 0.08 -1.81
N PRO A 34 -13.17 1.25 -2.44
CA PRO A 34 -14.40 1.54 -3.15
C PRO A 34 -14.58 0.46 -4.22
N THR A 35 -15.70 -0.25 -4.16
CA THR A 35 -16.17 -1.00 -5.33
C THR A 35 -16.51 0.05 -6.38
N ALA A 36 -15.90 -0.04 -7.56
CA ALA A 36 -16.24 0.85 -8.66
C ALA A 36 -17.77 0.83 -8.89
N PRO A 37 -18.38 1.96 -9.28
CA PRO A 37 -19.77 1.96 -9.71
C PRO A 37 -19.98 1.07 -10.93
#